data_AF-A0A7T5R9A1-F1
#
_entry.id   AF-A0A7T5R9A1-F1
#
_cell.length_a   1.000
_cell.length_b   1.000
_cell.length_c   1.000
_cell.angle_alpha   90.00
_cell.angle_beta   90.00
_cell.angle_gamma   90.00
#
_symmetry.space_group_name_H-M   'P 1'
#
loop_
_entity.id
_entity.type
_entity.pdbx_description
1 polymer ?
#
loop_
_entity_poly.entity_id
_entity_poly.type
_entity_poly.pdbx_seq_one_letter_code
_entity_poly.pdbx_strand_id
1 'polypeptide(L)'
;MKSGHVGIGESFGIVSLAFAAQDVHFPIDKNDLIEEIGQKKILWTRNQILDMRKVLREADAREFENFTDLLSAVSHHRDRSLKQLTDFKRSRLKLSDTGPKAFT
;
A
#
# COMPACT_ATOMS: atom_id res chain seq x y z
N MET A 1 19.22 9.99 -11.48
CA MET A 1 18.45 8.73 -11.64
C MET A 1 18.50 7.99 -10.32
N LYS A 2 17.39 7.97 -9.55
CA LYS A 2 17.36 7.21 -8.29
C LYS A 2 17.18 5.74 -8.64
N SER A 3 18.26 4.97 -8.53
CA SER A 3 18.24 3.52 -8.62
C SER A 3 17.27 2.99 -7.56
N GLY A 4 16.13 2.47 -8.01
CA GLY A 4 15.11 1.89 -7.15
C GLY A 4 15.63 0.56 -6.63
N HIS A 5 16.28 0.58 -5.47
CA HIS A 5 16.50 -0.63 -4.71
C HIS A 5 15.12 -1.20 -4.37
N VAL A 6 14.69 -2.22 -5.13
CA VAL A 6 13.65 -3.15 -4.68
C VAL A 6 14.23 -3.81 -3.44
N GLY A 7 13.90 -3.28 -2.26
CA GLY A 7 14.35 -3.86 -1.01
C GLY A 7 13.88 -5.31 -0.94
N ILE A 8 14.62 -6.17 -0.26
CA ILE A 8 14.31 -7.62 -0.14
C ILE A 8 12.85 -7.89 0.30
N GLY A 9 12.21 -6.93 0.99
CA GLY A 9 10.79 -6.97 1.32
C GLY A 9 9.82 -6.80 0.14
N GLU A 10 10.15 -5.97 -0.85
CA GLU A 10 9.28 -5.73 -2.02
C GLU A 10 9.19 -6.94 -2.95
N SER A 11 10.29 -7.67 -3.16
CA SER A 11 10.27 -8.91 -3.96
C SER A 11 9.31 -9.95 -3.37
N PHE A 12 9.25 -10.03 -2.04
CA PHE A 12 8.32 -10.92 -1.34
C PHE A 12 6.85 -10.48 -1.51
N GLY A 13 6.59 -9.17 -1.43
CA GLY A 13 5.27 -8.59 -1.67
C GLY A 13 4.78 -8.82 -3.11
N ILE A 14 5.67 -8.68 -4.10
CA ILE A 14 5.36 -8.95 -5.50
C ILE A 14 4.96 -10.42 -5.70
N VAL A 15 5.71 -11.37 -5.13
CA VAL A 15 5.39 -12.80 -5.24
C VAL A 15 4.05 -13.12 -4.57
N SER A 16 3.78 -12.54 -3.39
CA SER A 16 2.52 -12.75 -2.68
C SER A 16 1.33 -12.19 -3.46
N LEU A 17 1.51 -11.03 -4.10
CA LEU A 17 0.50 -10.46 -5.00
C LEU A 17 0.29 -11.31 -6.25
N ALA A 18 1.37 -11.81 -6.86
CA ALA A 18 1.31 -12.68 -8.03
C ALA A 18 0.54 -13.97 -7.73
N PHE A 19 0.78 -14.59 -6.57
CA PHE A 19 0.04 -15.77 -6.13
C PHE A 19 -1.45 -15.46 -5.88
N ALA A 20 -1.75 -14.29 -5.32
CA ALA A 20 -3.13 -13.87 -5.12
C ALA A 20 -3.85 -13.59 -6.44
N ALA A 21 -3.15 -13.07 -7.45
CA ALA A 21 -3.68 -12.73 -8.76
C ALA A 21 -3.44 -13.80 -9.84
N GLN A 22 -3.02 -15.02 -9.46
CA GLN A 22 -2.62 -16.05 -10.42
C GLN A 22 -3.76 -16.49 -11.36
N ASP A 23 -5.01 -16.41 -10.89
CA ASP A 23 -6.23 -16.79 -11.62
C ASP A 23 -6.93 -15.56 -12.23
N VAL A 24 -6.36 -14.36 -12.06
CA VAL A 24 -6.92 -13.13 -12.60
C VAL A 24 -6.56 -13.02 -14.07
N HIS A 25 -7.58 -12.92 -14.91
CA HIS A 25 -7.43 -12.66 -16.33
C HIS A 25 -7.52 -11.16 -16.60
N PHE A 26 -6.48 -10.58 -17.20
CA PHE A 26 -6.44 -9.17 -17.58
C PHE A 26 -6.81 -8.98 -19.07
N PRO A 27 -7.38 -7.83 -19.46
CA PRO A 27 -7.80 -6.72 -18.61
C PRO A 27 -9.01 -7.07 -17.72
N ILE A 28 -9.12 -6.42 -16.56
CA ILE A 28 -10.20 -6.66 -15.60
C ILE A 28 -10.69 -5.36 -14.96
N ASP A 29 -12.02 -5.20 -14.84
CA ASP A 29 -12.62 -4.06 -14.13
C ASP A 29 -12.26 -4.12 -12.64
N LYS A 30 -12.15 -2.95 -12.01
CA LYS A 30 -11.86 -2.85 -10.59
C LYS A 30 -12.88 -3.60 -9.72
N ASN A 31 -14.16 -3.56 -10.07
CA ASN A 31 -15.20 -4.22 -9.27
C ASN A 31 -15.06 -5.75 -9.37
N ASP A 32 -14.92 -6.30 -10.58
CA ASP A 32 -14.65 -7.72 -10.78
C ASP A 32 -13.37 -8.15 -10.05
N LEU A 33 -12.29 -7.36 -10.12
CA LEU A 33 -11.06 -7.65 -9.39
C LEU A 33 -11.25 -7.63 -7.85
N ILE A 34 -12.12 -6.75 -7.33
CA ILE A 34 -12.48 -6.73 -5.90
C ILE A 34 -13.29 -7.98 -5.52
N GLU A 35 -14.10 -8.52 -6.42
CA GLU A 35 -14.82 -9.78 -6.18
C GLU A 35 -13.86 -10.97 -6.16
N GLU A 36 -12.95 -11.04 -7.12
CA GLU A 36 -11.98 -12.14 -7.28
C GLU A 36 -10.94 -12.19 -6.17
N ILE A 37 -10.28 -11.05 -5.87
CA ILE A 37 -9.14 -11.02 -4.94
C ILE A 37 -9.33 -10.06 -3.77
N GLY A 38 -10.42 -9.30 -3.69
CA GLY A 38 -10.61 -8.30 -2.63
C GLY A 38 -10.69 -8.90 -1.23
N GLN A 39 -11.08 -10.18 -1.11
CA GLN A 39 -11.11 -10.90 0.16
C GLN A 39 -9.72 -11.37 0.62
N LYS A 40 -8.72 -11.31 -0.28
CA LYS A 40 -7.36 -11.77 -0.01
C LYS A 40 -6.58 -10.73 0.79
N LYS A 41 -5.75 -11.22 1.70
CA LYS A 41 -4.78 -10.43 2.46
C LYS A 41 -3.39 -10.70 1.92
N ILE A 42 -2.67 -9.67 1.48
CA ILE A 42 -1.35 -9.81 0.88
C ILE A 42 -0.29 -9.46 1.91
N LEU A 43 0.62 -10.40 2.17
CA LEU A 43 1.80 -10.12 2.94
C LEU A 43 2.80 -9.36 2.05
N TRP A 44 2.86 -8.05 2.21
CA TRP A 44 3.71 -7.19 1.37
C TRP A 44 5.15 -7.15 1.87
N THR A 45 5.35 -7.06 3.18
CA THR A 45 6.66 -7.25 3.83
C THR A 45 6.47 -8.08 5.09
N ARG A 46 7.55 -8.52 5.75
CA ARG A 46 7.49 -9.38 6.96
C ARG A 46 6.58 -8.85 8.08
N ASN A 47 6.34 -7.55 8.16
CA ASN A 47 5.50 -6.92 9.18
C ASN A 47 4.31 -6.14 8.61
N GLN A 48 4.02 -6.30 7.31
CA GLN A 48 2.96 -5.55 6.64
C GLN A 48 2.04 -6.47 5.85
N ILE A 49 0.79 -6.51 6.28
CA ILE A 49 -0.30 -7.17 5.56
C ILE A 49 -1.21 -6.08 4.98
N LEU A 50 -1.53 -6.20 3.69
CA LEU A 50 -2.43 -5.31 2.97
C LEU A 50 -3.78 -6.00 2.74
N ASP A 51 -4.85 -5.23 2.90
CA ASP A 51 -6.22 -5.65 2.57
C ASP A 51 -6.51 -5.27 1.12
N MET A 52 -6.71 -6.26 0.24
CA MET A 52 -6.85 -5.99 -1.19
C MET A 52 -8.10 -5.21 -1.52
N ARG A 53 -9.23 -5.47 -0.84
CA ARG A 53 -10.45 -4.67 -1.03
C ARG A 53 -10.18 -3.20 -0.75
N LYS A 54 -9.48 -2.86 0.33
CA LYS A 54 -9.11 -1.48 0.64
C LYS A 54 -8.17 -0.89 -0.41
N VAL A 55 -7.11 -1.62 -0.77
CA VAL A 55 -6.12 -1.16 -1.77
C VAL A 55 -6.79 -0.87 -3.10
N LEU A 56 -7.62 -1.79 -3.60
CA LEU A 56 -8.33 -1.65 -4.88
C LEU A 56 -9.36 -0.53 -4.83
N ARG A 57 -10.10 -0.36 -3.73
CA ARG A 57 -11.08 0.74 -3.59
C ARG A 57 -10.41 2.13 -3.56
N GLU A 58 -9.21 2.22 -3.02
CA GLU A 58 -8.43 3.47 -3.01
C GLU A 58 -7.65 3.70 -4.31
N ALA A 59 -7.60 2.73 -5.22
CA ALA A 59 -6.98 2.91 -6.52
C ALA A 59 -7.86 3.79 -7.42
N ASP A 60 -7.23 4.80 -8.04
CA ASP A 60 -7.89 5.69 -9.01
C ASP A 60 -8.26 4.98 -10.32
N ALA A 61 -7.57 3.86 -10.64
CA ALA A 61 -7.86 3.03 -11.79
C ALA A 61 -9.30 2.49 -11.77
N ARG A 62 -9.97 2.52 -12.92
CA ARG A 62 -11.28 1.87 -13.12
C ARG A 62 -11.13 0.44 -13.63
N GLU A 63 -10.09 0.20 -14.41
CA GLU A 63 -9.73 -1.08 -15.01
C GLU A 63 -8.23 -1.28 -14.83
N PHE A 64 -7.83 -2.53 -14.67
CA PHE A 64 -6.43 -2.93 -14.62
C PHE A 64 -6.09 -3.66 -15.93
N GLU A 65 -5.21 -3.06 -16.72
CA GLU A 65 -4.82 -3.59 -18.03
C GLU A 65 -3.92 -4.83 -17.94
N ASN A 66 -3.14 -4.92 -16.86
CA ASN A 66 -2.16 -5.97 -16.65
C ASN A 66 -1.73 -6.00 -15.18
N PHE A 67 -0.97 -7.04 -14.82
CA PHE A 67 -0.43 -7.23 -13.48
C PHE A 67 0.44 -6.05 -13.00
N THR A 68 1.17 -5.38 -13.90
CA THR A 68 2.03 -4.25 -13.52
C THR A 68 1.21 -3.04 -13.06
N ASP A 69 0.05 -2.79 -13.66
CA ASP A 69 -0.87 -1.75 -13.22
C ASP A 69 -1.39 -2.02 -11.80
N LEU A 70 -1.82 -3.26 -11.55
CA LEU A 70 -2.20 -3.74 -10.22
C LEU A 70 -1.07 -3.58 -9.20
N LEU A 71 0.15 -3.97 -9.57
CA LEU A 71 1.33 -3.83 -8.72
C LEU A 71 1.63 -2.36 -8.38
N SER A 72 1.44 -1.47 -9.35
CA SER A 72 1.61 -0.02 -9.19
C SER A 72 0.59 0.54 -8.19
N ALA A 73 -0.68 0.14 -8.29
CA ALA A 73 -1.72 0.55 -7.35
C ALA A 73 -1.43 0.10 -5.91
N VAL A 74 -0.97 -1.14 -5.72
CA VAL A 74 -0.57 -1.66 -4.40
C VAL A 74 0.63 -0.88 -3.84
N SER A 75 1.63 -0.61 -4.68
CA SER A 75 2.82 0.16 -4.31
C SER A 75 2.48 1.60 -3.90
N HIS A 76 1.57 2.25 -4.64
CA HIS A 76 1.13 3.61 -4.36
C HIS A 76 0.34 3.69 -3.04
N HIS A 77 -0.56 2.74 -2.78
CA HIS A 77 -1.29 2.65 -1.52
C HIS A 77 -0.35 2.52 -0.30
N ARG A 78 0.73 1.74 -0.44
CA ARG A 78 1.76 1.59 0.60
C ARG A 78 2.51 2.89 0.86
N ASP A 79 2.99 3.57 -0.19
CA ASP A 79 3.72 4.83 -0.04
C ASP A 79 2.87 5.90 0.64
N ARG A 80 1.59 6.00 0.26
CA ARG A 80 0.61 6.89 0.91
C ARG A 80 0.42 6.56 2.39
N SER A 81 0.28 5.28 2.73
CA SER A 81 0.10 4.83 4.11
C SER A 81 1.33 5.14 4.98
N LEU A 82 2.54 4.96 4.44
CA LEU A 82 3.79 5.29 5.14
C LEU A 82 3.97 6.80 5.35
N LYS A 83 3.57 7.63 4.37
CA LYS A 83 3.58 9.09 4.51
C LYS A 83 2.65 9.57 5.64
N GLN A 84 1.46 8.99 5.78
CA GLN A 84 0.54 9.36 6.86
C GLN A 84 1.08 9.01 8.26
N LEU A 85 1.71 7.85 8.41
CA LEU A 85 2.31 7.44 9.69
C LEU A 85 3.50 8.31 10.08
N THR A 86 4.33 8.70 9.11
CA THR A 86 5.49 9.58 9.35
C THR A 86 5.06 11.00 9.71
N ASP A 87 4.02 11.53 9.05
CA ASP A 87 3.47 12.84 9.38
C ASP A 87 2.84 12.87 10.79
N PHE A 88 2.07 11.83 11.14
CA PHE A 88 1.50 11.70 12.48
C PHE A 88 2.57 11.69 13.58
N LYS A 89 3.66 10.93 13.37
CA LYS A 89 4.78 10.87 14.33
C LYS A 89 5.47 12.23 14.49
N ARG A 90 5.58 13.01 13.41
CA ARG A 90 6.16 14.36 13.41
C ARG A 90 5.29 15.36 14.16
N SER A 91 3.97 15.29 13.97
CA SER A 91 3.00 16.16 14.63
C SER A 91 2.92 15.89 16.14
N ARG A 92 3.02 14.63 16.56
CA ARG A 92 3.05 14.27 17.99
C ARG A 92 4.31 14.74 18.71
N LEU A 93 5.46 14.74 18.02
CA LEU A 93 6.73 15.20 18.60
C LEU A 93 6.74 16.72 18.85
N LYS A 94 6.05 17.50 18.00
CA LYS A 94 5.94 18.96 18.16
C LYS A 94 5.05 19.38 19.33
N LEU A 95 4.05 18.57 19.69
CA LEU A 95 3.15 18.88 20.81
C LEU A 95 3.80 18.66 22.18
N SER A 96 4.87 17.87 22.24
CA SER A 96 5.62 17.59 23.47
C SER A 96 6.64 18.67 23.85
N ASP A 97 6.91 19.64 22.96
CA ASP A 97 7.94 20.68 23.16
C ASP A 97 7.38 21.98 23.78
N THR A 98 6.05 22.11 23.87
CA THR A 98 5.41 23.18 24.67
C THR A 98 5.26 22.73 26.12
N GLY A 99 6.38 22.71 26.84
CA GLY A 99 6.36 22.67 28.30
C GLY A 99 5.58 23.87 28.87
N PRO A 100 4.93 23.74 30.04
CA PRO A 100 4.24 24.87 30.65
C PRO A 100 5.28 25.96 30.94
N LYS A 101 5.12 27.10 30.25
CA LYS A 101 5.84 28.33 30.59
C LYS A 101 5.36 28.71 31.99
N ALA A 102 6.14 28.33 33.00
CA ALA A 102 5.95 28.82 34.36
C ALA A 102 6.12 30.34 34.31
N PHE A 103 4.99 31.05 34.39
CA PHE A 103 4.98 32.47 34.69
C PHE A 103 5.30 32.61 36.18
N THR A 104 6.53 33.03 36.47
CA THR A 104 6.90 33.69 37.72
C THR A 104 6.52 35.16 37.64
#